data_AF-A0A9R0K2I0-F1
#
_entry.id   AF-A0A9R0K2I0-F1
#
_cell.length_a   1.000
_cell.length_b   1.000
_cell.length_c   1.000
_cell.angle_alpha   90.00
_cell.angle_beta   90.00
_cell.angle_gamma   90.00
#
_symmetry.space_group_name_H-M   'P 1'
#
loop_
_entity.id
_entity.type
_entity.pdbx_description
1 polymer ?
#
loop_
_entity_poly.entity_id
_entity_poly.type
_entity_poly.pdbx_seq_one_letter_code
_entity_poly.pdbx_strand_id
1 'polypeptide(L)'
;MASAATLNSVEATKIENLRSATSGLNEISENEKSGFINLVTRYLSGEAQHVDWSKINTPTDDIVVPYETVSPPPEEEAKTKELLDKLVVLKLNGGLGTTMGCTGPKSVIEVRNGLTFLDLIVMQIENLNSKYGSKVPLVLMNSFNTHDDTLKIVEKYTNSNVEIHTFNQSQYPRLVVEDFLPLPCKGESGKDGWYPPGHGDVFPSLKNSGKLDLFLSQGKEYIFVANSDNLGAIVDLKILSHLVQNKNEYCMEVTPKTLADVKGGTLISYEGKVQLLEIAQVPDEHVSEFKSIEKFKIFNTNNLWVNLHAIKRLVEADALKMEIIPNPKEVDGVKVLQLETAAGAAIKFFDNAIGMNVPRSRFLPVKATSDLLLVQSDLYTVVDGFVIRNTARNNPANPTIELGPEFKKVSNFLSRFKSIPSIIELDSLKVTGDVWFGAGVALKGKVTINAKSAAKLEVPDGAVIADKEINGAEDI
;
A
#
# COMPACT_ATOMS: atom_id res chain seq x y z
N MET A 1 -21.54 -26.12 -1.48
CA MET A 1 -22.64 -25.29 -0.94
C MET A 1 -22.25 -24.88 0.46
N ALA A 2 -21.59 -23.73 0.61
CA ALA A 2 -21.41 -23.12 1.93
C ALA A 2 -22.80 -22.67 2.42
N SER A 3 -23.19 -23.00 3.66
CA SER A 3 -24.44 -22.50 4.21
C SER A 3 -24.36 -20.97 4.23
N ALA A 4 -25.26 -20.30 3.51
CA ALA A 4 -25.43 -18.86 3.66
C ALA A 4 -25.74 -18.60 5.13
N ALA A 5 -24.76 -18.05 5.85
CA ALA A 5 -24.90 -17.82 7.27
C ALA A 5 -26.05 -16.83 7.48
N THR A 6 -27.08 -17.28 8.17
CA THR A 6 -28.33 -16.55 8.34
C THR A 6 -28.23 -15.78 9.66
N LEU A 7 -28.47 -14.47 9.64
CA LEU A 7 -28.46 -13.64 10.86
C LEU A 7 -29.42 -14.24 11.89
N ASN A 8 -28.96 -14.39 13.13
CA ASN A 8 -29.86 -14.75 14.23
C ASN A 8 -30.72 -13.54 14.64
N SER A 9 -31.75 -13.78 15.48
CA SER A 9 -32.68 -12.72 15.90
C SER A 9 -31.99 -11.54 16.61
N VAL A 10 -30.93 -11.80 17.38
CA VAL A 10 -30.15 -10.77 18.08
C VAL A 10 -29.36 -9.91 17.09
N GLU A 11 -28.72 -10.53 16.10
CA GLU A 11 -27.99 -9.85 15.03
C GLU A 11 -28.92 -9.03 14.13
N ALA A 12 -30.11 -9.55 13.82
CA ALA A 12 -31.12 -8.81 13.06
C ALA A 12 -31.55 -7.53 13.79
N THR A 13 -31.82 -7.60 15.10
CA THR A 13 -32.14 -6.41 15.91
C THR A 13 -30.96 -5.43 15.98
N LYS A 14 -29.71 -5.92 16.09
CA LYS A 14 -28.52 -5.06 16.04
C LYS A 14 -28.45 -4.28 14.72
N ILE A 15 -28.70 -4.95 13.58
CA ILE A 15 -28.70 -4.29 12.27
C ILE A 15 -29.83 -3.28 12.12
N GLU A 16 -31.03 -3.57 12.64
CA GLU A 16 -32.15 -2.62 12.60
C GLU A 16 -31.84 -1.34 13.41
N ASN A 17 -31.34 -1.51 14.64
CA ASN A 17 -30.89 -0.40 15.48
C ASN A 17 -29.77 0.39 14.81
N LEU A 18 -28.80 -0.31 14.21
CA LEU A 18 -27.68 0.31 13.50
C LEU A 18 -28.17 1.11 12.28
N ARG A 19 -29.12 0.58 11.49
CA ARG A 19 -29.73 1.29 10.35
C ARG A 19 -30.43 2.57 10.83
N SER A 20 -31.21 2.48 11.90
CA SER A 20 -31.87 3.64 12.49
C SER A 20 -30.87 4.71 12.93
N ALA A 21 -29.84 4.33 13.69
CA ALA A 21 -28.80 5.26 14.15
C ALA A 21 -28.00 5.88 12.98
N THR A 22 -27.61 5.06 12.00
CA THR A 22 -26.84 5.52 10.83
C THR A 22 -27.65 6.45 9.93
N SER A 23 -28.98 6.28 9.87
CA SER A 23 -29.85 7.15 9.07
C SER A 23 -29.77 8.63 9.51
N GLY A 24 -29.55 8.87 10.82
CA GLY A 24 -29.42 10.20 11.41
C GLY A 24 -28.04 10.86 11.25
N LEU A 25 -27.05 10.18 10.69
CA LEU A 25 -25.72 10.74 10.42
C LEU A 25 -25.75 11.54 9.11
N ASN A 26 -25.72 12.87 9.20
CA ASN A 26 -25.82 13.76 8.04
C ASN A 26 -24.47 14.06 7.40
N GLU A 27 -23.38 13.68 8.05
CA GLU A 27 -21.99 13.87 7.62
C GLU A 27 -21.56 12.91 6.51
N ILE A 28 -22.34 11.85 6.26
CA ILE A 28 -22.06 10.81 5.26
C ILE A 28 -23.23 10.68 4.27
N SER A 29 -22.89 10.37 3.02
CA SER A 29 -23.84 10.19 1.93
C SER A 29 -24.67 8.90 2.07
N GLU A 30 -25.79 8.80 1.35
CA GLU A 30 -26.62 7.58 1.32
C GLU A 30 -25.86 6.36 0.78
N ASN A 31 -24.91 6.57 -0.13
CA ASN A 31 -24.02 5.52 -0.61
C ASN A 31 -23.10 5.00 0.51
N GLU A 32 -22.55 5.91 1.32
CA GLU A 32 -21.70 5.54 2.46
C GLU A 32 -22.50 4.83 3.55
N LYS A 33 -23.70 5.32 3.88
CA LYS A 33 -24.62 4.64 4.81
C LYS A 33 -24.92 3.21 4.35
N SER A 34 -25.28 3.05 3.07
CA SER A 34 -25.59 1.74 2.50
C SER A 34 -24.39 0.80 2.51
N GLY A 35 -23.22 1.28 2.09
CA GLY A 35 -21.98 0.51 2.10
C GLY A 35 -21.55 0.08 3.50
N PHE A 36 -21.64 0.99 4.47
CA PHE A 36 -21.34 0.70 5.88
C PHE A 36 -22.27 -0.36 6.45
N ILE A 37 -23.58 -0.21 6.28
CA ILE A 37 -24.55 -1.21 6.77
C ILE A 37 -24.32 -2.57 6.11
N ASN A 38 -24.04 -2.62 4.80
CA ASN A 38 -23.73 -3.86 4.11
C ASN A 38 -22.47 -4.52 4.67
N LEU A 39 -21.43 -3.75 4.97
CA LEU A 39 -20.19 -4.25 5.55
C LEU A 39 -20.43 -4.84 6.95
N VAL A 40 -21.17 -4.13 7.80
CA VAL A 40 -21.50 -4.60 9.16
C VAL A 40 -22.42 -5.81 9.14
N THR A 41 -23.38 -5.85 8.21
CA THR A 41 -24.28 -7.00 8.01
C THR A 41 -23.49 -8.26 7.68
N ARG A 42 -22.55 -8.16 6.73
CA ARG A 42 -21.67 -9.27 6.34
C ARG A 42 -20.78 -9.72 7.50
N TYR A 43 -20.24 -8.76 8.26
CA TYR A 43 -19.44 -9.06 9.45
C TYR A 43 -20.23 -9.87 10.49
N LEU A 44 -21.45 -9.45 10.83
CA LEU A 44 -22.29 -10.16 11.79
C LEU A 44 -22.75 -11.53 11.27
N SER A 45 -23.05 -11.65 9.98
CA SER A 45 -23.44 -12.94 9.41
C SER A 45 -22.32 -13.97 9.46
N GLY A 46 -21.05 -13.57 9.59
CA GLY A 46 -19.92 -14.50 9.52
C GLY A 46 -19.73 -15.11 8.13
N GLU A 47 -20.24 -14.46 7.08
CA GLU A 47 -20.13 -14.91 5.69
C GLU A 47 -18.67 -15.28 5.35
N ALA A 48 -18.47 -16.59 5.15
CA ALA A 48 -17.24 -17.34 4.86
C ALA A 48 -15.92 -16.55 4.94
N GLN A 49 -15.44 -16.32 6.16
CA GLN A 49 -14.06 -15.87 6.41
C GLN A 49 -13.04 -17.02 6.45
N HIS A 50 -13.51 -18.28 6.42
CA HIS A 50 -12.67 -19.45 6.65
C HIS A 50 -12.44 -20.21 5.35
N VAL A 51 -11.16 -20.36 4.98
CA VAL A 51 -10.73 -21.23 3.89
C VAL A 51 -10.56 -22.66 4.41
N ASP A 52 -11.09 -23.63 3.68
CA ASP A 52 -10.75 -25.04 3.86
C ASP A 52 -9.31 -25.29 3.40
N TRP A 53 -8.39 -25.45 4.36
CA TRP A 53 -6.95 -25.58 4.11
C TRP A 53 -6.62 -26.72 3.14
N SER A 54 -7.40 -27.80 3.15
CA SER A 54 -7.18 -28.98 2.30
C SER A 54 -7.41 -28.70 0.80
N LYS A 55 -8.13 -27.63 0.47
CA LYS A 55 -8.42 -27.23 -0.92
C LYS A 55 -7.43 -26.21 -1.48
N ILE A 56 -6.50 -25.72 -0.66
CA ILE A 56 -5.51 -24.73 -1.08
C ILE A 56 -4.46 -25.40 -1.97
N ASN A 57 -4.27 -24.84 -3.16
CA ASN A 57 -3.23 -25.28 -4.09
C ASN A 57 -2.25 -24.14 -4.39
N THR A 58 -1.00 -24.51 -4.67
CA THR A 58 -0.02 -23.55 -5.20
C THR A 58 -0.47 -23.14 -6.62
N PRO A 59 -0.55 -21.83 -6.93
CA PRO A 59 -0.85 -21.40 -8.30
C PRO A 59 0.17 -21.93 -9.30
N THR A 60 -0.28 -22.29 -10.50
CA THR A 60 0.59 -22.64 -11.63
C THR A 60 1.18 -21.38 -12.26
N ASP A 61 2.21 -21.54 -13.10
CA ASP A 61 2.83 -20.42 -13.84
C ASP A 61 1.86 -19.76 -14.85
N ASP A 62 0.76 -20.42 -15.21
CA ASP A 62 -0.31 -19.82 -16.02
C ASP A 62 -1.21 -18.87 -15.20
N ILE A 63 -1.29 -19.08 -13.88
CA ILE A 63 -2.07 -18.25 -12.96
C ILE A 63 -1.20 -17.17 -12.35
N VAL A 64 0.04 -17.50 -11.96
CA VAL A 64 1.04 -16.54 -11.48
C VAL A 64 2.17 -16.50 -12.50
N VAL A 65 2.04 -15.59 -13.46
CA VAL A 65 2.93 -15.49 -14.62
C VAL A 65 4.29 -14.96 -14.17
N PRO A 66 5.41 -15.67 -14.44
CA PRO A 66 6.74 -15.13 -14.21
C PRO A 66 6.99 -13.89 -15.09
N TYR A 67 7.43 -12.77 -14.52
CA TYR A 67 7.62 -11.53 -15.27
C TYR A 67 8.57 -11.71 -16.46
N GLU A 68 9.57 -12.59 -16.34
CA GLU A 68 10.58 -12.87 -17.35
C GLU A 68 10.00 -13.51 -18.62
N THR A 69 8.92 -14.29 -18.50
CA THR A 69 8.29 -15.00 -19.63
C THR A 69 7.36 -14.11 -20.45
N VAL A 70 6.97 -12.95 -19.91
CA VAL A 70 6.13 -11.98 -20.62
C VAL A 70 6.88 -11.44 -21.84
N SER A 71 6.17 -11.19 -22.95
CA SER A 71 6.75 -10.55 -24.15
C SER A 71 7.20 -9.13 -23.86
N PRO A 72 8.28 -8.63 -24.51
CA PRO A 72 8.67 -7.23 -24.38
C PRO A 72 7.54 -6.29 -24.87
N PRO A 73 7.52 -5.02 -24.40
CA PRO A 73 6.56 -4.05 -24.90
C PRO A 73 6.77 -3.78 -26.41
N PRO A 74 5.77 -3.21 -27.11
CA PRO A 74 5.93 -2.82 -28.51
C PRO A 74 7.13 -1.89 -28.70
N GLU A 75 7.95 -2.15 -29.72
CA GLU A 75 9.10 -1.30 -30.07
C GLU A 75 8.67 0.03 -30.73
N GLU A 76 7.50 0.03 -31.38
CA GLU A 76 6.96 1.21 -32.06
C GLU A 76 6.32 2.17 -31.05
N GLU A 77 6.81 3.41 -31.00
CA GLU A 77 6.30 4.46 -30.10
C GLU A 77 4.79 4.69 -30.24
N ALA A 78 4.24 4.56 -31.46
CA ALA A 78 2.81 4.68 -31.71
C ALA A 78 2.00 3.62 -30.94
N LYS A 79 2.46 2.36 -30.92
CA LYS A 79 1.81 1.27 -30.17
C LYS A 79 2.01 1.43 -28.67
N THR A 80 3.16 1.93 -28.23
CA THR A 80 3.38 2.30 -26.83
C THR A 80 2.39 3.38 -26.38
N LYS A 81 2.22 4.43 -27.21
CA LYS A 81 1.26 5.49 -26.96
C LYS A 81 -0.18 4.97 -26.89
N GLU A 82 -0.58 4.09 -27.79
CA GLU A 82 -1.91 3.46 -27.76
C GLU A 82 -2.17 2.68 -26.44
N LEU A 83 -1.17 1.95 -25.93
CA LEU A 83 -1.28 1.28 -24.63
C LEU A 83 -1.42 2.30 -23.49
N LEU A 84 -0.58 3.32 -23.47
CA LEU A 84 -0.59 4.37 -22.45
C LEU A 84 -1.89 5.19 -22.47
N ASP A 85 -2.45 5.43 -23.66
CA ASP A 85 -3.72 6.13 -23.80
C ASP A 85 -4.88 5.34 -23.20
N LYS A 86 -4.76 4.02 -22.99
CA LYS A 86 -5.72 3.18 -22.28
C LYS A 86 -5.51 3.12 -20.76
N LEU A 87 -4.43 3.71 -20.25
CA LEU A 87 -4.03 3.59 -18.84
C LEU A 87 -4.49 4.78 -18.00
N VAL A 88 -4.88 4.50 -16.76
CA VAL A 88 -4.99 5.43 -15.62
C VAL A 88 -4.01 4.97 -14.54
N VAL A 89 -3.30 5.89 -13.90
CA VAL A 89 -2.46 5.56 -12.73
C VAL A 89 -3.15 6.08 -11.48
N LEU A 90 -3.39 5.21 -10.50
CA LEU A 90 -3.97 5.58 -9.21
C LEU A 90 -3.01 5.30 -8.06
N LYS A 91 -2.84 6.27 -7.18
CA LYS A 91 -2.08 6.14 -5.95
C LYS A 91 -3.01 6.18 -4.74
N LEU A 92 -2.91 5.14 -3.91
CA LEU A 92 -3.59 5.05 -2.62
C LEU A 92 -2.92 6.06 -1.68
N ASN A 93 -3.61 7.16 -1.40
CA ASN A 93 -3.09 8.31 -0.66
C ASN A 93 -3.89 8.63 0.62
N GLY A 94 -4.79 7.72 1.04
CA GLY A 94 -5.62 7.92 2.22
C GLY A 94 -4.89 7.76 3.57
N GLY A 95 -3.66 7.26 3.57
CA GLY A 95 -2.87 6.97 4.76
C GLY A 95 -2.07 8.16 5.29
N LEU A 96 -2.09 8.33 6.62
CA LEU A 96 -1.29 9.33 7.32
C LEU A 96 0.13 8.82 7.58
N GLY A 97 1.09 9.75 7.64
CA GLY A 97 2.47 9.47 8.07
C GLY A 97 2.67 9.41 9.60
N THR A 98 1.62 9.16 10.38
CA THR A 98 1.64 9.24 11.86
C THR A 98 2.62 8.28 12.50
N THR A 99 2.85 7.10 11.90
CA THR A 99 3.86 6.13 12.38
C THR A 99 5.27 6.70 12.35
N MET A 100 5.53 7.61 11.40
CA MET A 100 6.78 8.34 11.24
C MET A 100 6.70 9.77 11.82
N GLY A 101 5.66 10.10 12.59
CA GLY A 101 5.50 11.39 13.25
C GLY A 101 5.06 12.55 12.35
N CYS A 102 4.60 12.28 11.13
CA CYS A 102 4.08 13.30 10.22
C CYS A 102 2.56 13.50 10.41
N THR A 103 2.10 14.74 10.34
CA THR A 103 0.69 15.12 10.52
C THR A 103 -0.14 15.02 9.24
N GLY A 104 0.51 15.03 8.07
CA GLY A 104 -0.14 14.99 6.76
C GLY A 104 -0.09 13.62 6.06
N PRO A 105 -0.50 13.58 4.78
CA PRO A 105 -0.40 12.39 3.94
C PRO A 105 1.04 11.93 3.81
N LYS A 106 1.26 10.62 3.84
CA LYS A 106 2.62 10.06 3.78
C LYS A 106 3.37 10.40 2.48
N SER A 107 2.63 10.65 1.40
CA SER A 107 3.18 11.02 0.09
C SER A 107 3.96 12.34 0.09
N VAL A 108 3.83 13.15 1.14
CA VAL A 108 4.44 14.49 1.25
C VAL A 108 5.74 14.46 2.05
N ILE A 109 6.13 13.28 2.55
CA ILE A 109 7.43 13.10 3.19
C ILE A 109 8.51 13.27 2.12
N GLU A 110 9.51 14.09 2.43
CA GLU A 110 10.67 14.26 1.57
C GLU A 110 11.45 12.95 1.48
N VAL A 111 11.62 12.48 0.24
CA VAL A 111 12.41 11.30 -0.07
C VAL A 111 13.84 11.70 -0.32
N ARG A 112 14.13 12.62 -1.25
CA ARG A 112 15.52 12.99 -1.59
C ARG A 112 15.58 14.35 -2.29
N ASN A 113 16.60 15.16 -1.96
CA ASN A 113 16.89 16.44 -2.61
C ASN A 113 15.67 17.40 -2.65
N GLY A 114 14.90 17.49 -1.58
CA GLY A 114 13.68 18.30 -1.52
C GLY A 114 12.47 17.70 -2.22
N LEU A 115 12.59 16.52 -2.86
CA LEU A 115 11.50 15.86 -3.57
C LEU A 115 10.75 14.90 -2.65
N THR A 116 9.43 15.05 -2.60
CA THR A 116 8.53 14.14 -1.89
C THR A 116 8.19 12.91 -2.73
N PHE A 117 7.51 11.90 -2.14
CA PHE A 117 7.00 10.77 -2.94
C PHE A 117 6.09 11.25 -4.08
N LEU A 118 5.21 12.22 -3.80
CA LEU A 118 4.30 12.76 -4.81
C LEU A 118 5.07 13.48 -5.93
N ASP A 119 6.15 14.19 -5.62
CA ASP A 119 7.01 14.81 -6.64
C ASP A 119 7.59 13.76 -7.58
N LEU A 120 8.16 12.69 -7.02
CA LEU A 120 8.73 11.61 -7.81
C LEU A 120 7.69 10.94 -8.69
N ILE A 121 6.48 10.69 -8.16
CA ILE A 121 5.37 10.09 -8.92
C ILE A 121 4.93 11.01 -10.06
N VAL A 122 4.78 12.31 -9.81
CA VAL A 122 4.40 13.28 -10.84
C VAL A 122 5.45 13.33 -11.94
N MET A 123 6.73 13.44 -11.58
CA MET A 123 7.84 13.42 -12.53
C MET A 123 7.84 12.15 -13.39
N GLN A 124 7.58 10.98 -12.81
CA GLN A 124 7.52 9.71 -13.56
C GLN A 124 6.44 9.74 -14.65
N ILE A 125 5.24 10.22 -14.33
CA ILE A 125 4.12 10.28 -15.29
C ILE A 125 4.31 11.41 -16.29
N GLU A 126 4.83 12.56 -15.87
CA GLU A 126 5.15 13.68 -16.76
C GLU A 126 6.22 13.29 -17.79
N ASN A 127 7.25 12.57 -17.37
CA ASN A 127 8.27 12.04 -18.27
C ASN A 127 7.72 10.99 -19.23
N LEU A 128 6.81 10.14 -18.76
CA LEU A 128 6.12 9.15 -19.60
C LEU A 128 5.28 9.83 -20.68
N ASN A 129 4.48 10.83 -20.30
CA ASN A 129 3.64 11.62 -21.21
C ASN A 129 4.46 12.41 -22.22
N SER A 130 5.54 13.05 -21.76
CA SER A 130 6.41 13.85 -22.64
C SER A 130 7.19 12.97 -23.61
N LYS A 131 7.66 11.80 -23.17
CA LYS A 131 8.43 10.87 -24.02
C LYS A 131 7.59 10.26 -25.14
N TYR A 132 6.37 9.80 -24.84
CA TYR A 132 5.55 9.06 -25.80
C TYR A 132 4.39 9.88 -26.39
N GLY A 133 4.28 11.16 -26.02
CA GLY A 133 3.15 12.01 -26.42
C GLY A 133 1.80 11.52 -25.90
N SER A 134 1.78 10.71 -24.85
CA SER A 134 0.56 10.15 -24.24
C SER A 134 -0.07 11.13 -23.24
N LYS A 135 -1.29 10.82 -22.81
CA LYS A 135 -1.97 11.54 -21.71
C LYS A 135 -2.44 10.57 -20.65
N VAL A 136 -1.50 10.03 -19.88
CA VAL A 136 -1.79 9.18 -18.72
C VAL A 136 -2.19 10.10 -17.54
N PRO A 137 -3.42 10.00 -17.02
CA PRO A 137 -3.83 10.74 -15.84
C PRO A 137 -3.27 10.08 -14.57
N LEU A 138 -2.91 10.92 -13.60
CA LEU A 138 -2.59 10.52 -12.23
C LEU A 138 -3.80 10.77 -11.34
N VAL A 139 -4.20 9.77 -10.57
CA VAL A 139 -5.34 9.83 -9.66
C VAL A 139 -4.87 9.59 -8.24
N LEU A 140 -5.19 10.49 -7.33
CA LEU A 140 -4.90 10.33 -5.90
C LEU A 140 -6.20 10.00 -5.17
N MET A 141 -6.27 8.78 -4.64
CA MET A 141 -7.35 8.37 -3.75
C MET A 141 -7.02 8.81 -2.33
N ASN A 142 -7.59 9.93 -1.92
CA ASN A 142 -7.40 10.55 -0.62
C ASN A 142 -8.41 9.98 0.40
N SER A 143 -8.28 10.44 1.64
CA SER A 143 -9.26 10.30 2.71
C SER A 143 -9.58 11.68 3.29
N PHE A 144 -10.63 11.78 4.10
CA PHE A 144 -10.90 13.01 4.88
C PHE A 144 -9.73 13.46 5.78
N ASN A 145 -8.78 12.57 6.07
CA ASN A 145 -7.57 12.89 6.82
C ASN A 145 -6.45 13.53 5.96
N THR A 146 -6.50 13.38 4.65
CA THR A 146 -5.38 13.69 3.74
C THR A 146 -5.77 14.62 2.60
N HIS A 147 -7.06 14.82 2.36
CA HIS A 147 -7.58 15.54 1.20
C HIS A 147 -7.09 16.99 1.12
N ASP A 148 -7.35 17.78 2.16
CA ASP A 148 -7.06 19.22 2.15
C ASP A 148 -5.57 19.52 1.98
N ASP A 149 -4.72 18.72 2.63
CA ASP A 149 -3.27 18.85 2.50
C ASP A 149 -2.79 18.42 1.11
N THR A 150 -3.41 17.38 0.54
CA THR A 150 -3.10 16.95 -0.83
C THR A 150 -3.50 18.02 -1.84
N LEU A 151 -4.66 18.65 -1.70
CA LEU A 151 -5.15 19.71 -2.61
C LEU A 151 -4.18 20.88 -2.70
N LYS A 152 -3.69 21.37 -1.56
CA LYS A 152 -2.70 22.47 -1.51
C LYS A 152 -1.40 22.11 -2.24
N ILE A 153 -1.02 20.84 -2.22
CA ILE A 153 0.25 20.39 -2.81
C ILE A 153 0.09 20.16 -4.31
N VAL A 154 -1.04 19.64 -4.78
CA VAL A 154 -1.23 19.39 -6.21
C VAL A 154 -1.30 20.68 -7.04
N GLU A 155 -1.65 21.82 -6.43
CA GLU A 155 -1.64 23.14 -7.07
C GLU A 155 -0.28 23.48 -7.70
N LYS A 156 0.84 22.98 -7.13
CA LYS A 156 2.18 23.23 -7.65
C LYS A 156 2.43 22.60 -9.04
N TYR A 157 1.62 21.63 -9.45
CA TYR A 157 1.76 20.92 -10.73
C TYR A 157 0.79 21.42 -11.81
N THR A 158 0.12 22.56 -11.62
CA THR A 158 -0.86 23.09 -12.59
C THR A 158 -0.28 23.27 -13.99
N ASN A 159 1.03 23.53 -14.10
CA ASN A 159 1.74 23.72 -15.37
C ASN A 159 2.51 22.48 -15.84
N SER A 160 2.42 21.35 -15.13
CA SER A 160 3.08 20.09 -15.49
C SER A 160 2.31 19.36 -16.59
N ASN A 161 3.00 18.57 -17.42
CA ASN A 161 2.40 17.72 -18.45
C ASN A 161 1.79 16.43 -17.86
N VAL A 162 0.98 16.57 -16.82
CA VAL A 162 0.21 15.49 -16.20
C VAL A 162 -1.14 16.01 -15.72
N GLU A 163 -2.21 15.30 -16.07
CA GLU A 163 -3.54 15.57 -15.53
C GLU A 163 -3.66 14.87 -14.18
N ILE A 164 -3.80 15.66 -13.10
CA ILE A 164 -3.94 15.14 -11.74
C ILE A 164 -5.40 15.24 -11.31
N HIS A 165 -6.00 14.09 -10.96
CA HIS A 165 -7.30 14.01 -10.32
C HIS A 165 -7.17 13.61 -8.86
N THR A 166 -8.09 14.12 -8.05
CA THR A 166 -8.23 13.70 -6.65
C THR A 166 -9.68 13.30 -6.37
N PHE A 167 -9.89 12.31 -5.53
CA PHE A 167 -11.20 12.02 -4.93
C PHE A 167 -11.00 11.48 -3.52
N ASN A 168 -12.04 11.59 -2.69
CA ASN A 168 -12.04 10.96 -1.37
C ASN A 168 -12.65 9.57 -1.46
N GLN A 169 -11.99 8.61 -0.80
CA GLN A 169 -12.64 7.37 -0.41
C GLN A 169 -13.71 7.65 0.67
N SER A 170 -14.56 6.66 0.90
CA SER A 170 -15.67 6.71 1.86
C SER A 170 -15.19 7.04 3.28
N GLN A 171 -16.09 7.66 4.06
CA GLN A 171 -15.93 7.90 5.48
C GLN A 171 -16.98 7.08 6.25
N TYR A 172 -16.56 6.07 7.02
CA TYR A 172 -17.46 5.25 7.83
C TYR A 172 -17.34 5.59 9.33
N PRO A 173 -18.44 5.48 10.10
CA PRO A 173 -18.40 5.73 11.53
C PRO A 173 -17.79 4.54 12.26
N ARG A 174 -16.92 4.80 13.25
CA ARG A 174 -16.39 3.75 14.14
C ARG A 174 -17.55 3.15 14.94
N LEU A 175 -17.57 1.84 15.12
CA LEU A 175 -18.59 1.16 15.91
C LEU A 175 -18.13 1.02 17.36
N VAL A 176 -18.94 1.41 18.33
CA VAL A 176 -18.63 1.13 19.74
C VAL A 176 -18.89 -0.34 20.03
N VAL A 177 -17.93 -1.04 20.64
CA VAL A 177 -18.01 -2.50 20.83
C VAL A 177 -19.12 -2.89 21.81
N GLU A 178 -19.35 -2.07 22.84
CA GLU A 178 -20.28 -2.38 23.94
C GLU A 178 -21.74 -2.44 23.48
N ASP A 179 -22.21 -1.43 22.75
CA ASP A 179 -23.61 -1.31 22.33
C ASP A 179 -23.81 -1.39 20.81
N PHE A 180 -22.72 -1.54 20.05
CA PHE A 180 -22.72 -1.74 18.60
C PHE A 180 -23.36 -0.58 17.82
N LEU A 181 -23.30 0.63 18.38
CA LEU A 181 -23.78 1.86 17.76
C LEU A 181 -22.63 2.69 17.17
N PRO A 182 -22.90 3.54 16.17
CA PRO A 182 -21.92 4.48 15.64
C PRO A 182 -21.41 5.43 16.72
N LEU A 183 -20.09 5.56 16.86
CA LEU A 183 -19.46 6.48 17.81
C LEU A 183 -19.92 7.94 17.63
N PRO A 184 -20.13 8.47 16.41
CA PRO A 184 -20.67 9.81 16.21
C PRO A 184 -22.05 10.04 16.86
N CYS A 185 -22.89 9.00 16.99
CA CYS A 185 -24.17 9.10 17.69
C CYS A 185 -24.03 9.32 19.20
N LYS A 186 -22.83 9.15 19.77
CA LYS A 186 -22.53 9.39 21.20
C LYS A 186 -21.97 10.78 21.49
N GLY A 187 -22.02 11.68 20.51
CA GLY A 187 -21.52 13.06 20.64
C GLY A 187 -20.09 13.27 20.16
N GLU A 188 -19.38 12.22 19.75
CA GLU A 188 -18.04 12.32 19.16
C GLU A 188 -18.13 12.47 17.62
N SER A 189 -18.56 13.65 17.18
CA SER A 189 -18.68 13.98 15.75
C SER A 189 -17.38 14.45 15.12
N GLY A 190 -16.29 14.54 15.91
CA GLY A 190 -14.95 14.88 15.43
C GLY A 190 -14.35 13.82 14.51
N LYS A 191 -13.15 14.08 13.96
CA LYS A 191 -12.46 13.15 13.04
C LYS A 191 -12.26 11.75 13.63
N ASP A 192 -12.17 11.66 14.96
CA ASP A 192 -12.01 10.40 15.68
C ASP A 192 -13.30 9.57 15.79
N GLY A 193 -14.46 10.13 15.47
CA GLY A 193 -15.69 9.38 15.26
C GLY A 193 -15.66 8.50 14.00
N TRP A 194 -14.73 8.74 13.07
CA TRP A 194 -14.77 8.21 11.71
C TRP A 194 -13.47 7.48 11.32
N TYR A 195 -13.53 6.72 10.22
CA TYR A 195 -12.38 6.09 9.60
C TYR A 195 -12.62 5.82 8.10
N PRO A 196 -11.57 5.82 7.26
CA PRO A 196 -11.67 5.29 5.91
C PRO A 196 -11.70 3.75 5.93
N PRO A 197 -12.58 3.07 5.17
CA PRO A 197 -12.80 1.62 5.29
C PRO A 197 -11.78 0.74 4.54
N GLY A 198 -10.50 1.13 4.63
CA GLY A 198 -9.39 0.44 3.98
C GLY A 198 -9.36 0.64 2.47
N HIS A 199 -8.29 0.14 1.83
CA HIS A 199 -8.06 0.38 0.41
C HIS A 199 -8.97 -0.44 -0.52
N GLY A 200 -9.74 -1.42 -0.02
CA GLY A 200 -10.75 -2.12 -0.81
C GLY A 200 -11.92 -1.24 -1.25
N ASP A 201 -12.10 -0.09 -0.59
CA ASP A 201 -13.07 0.94 -0.96
C ASP A 201 -12.70 1.69 -2.25
N VAL A 202 -11.50 1.45 -2.81
CA VAL A 202 -11.09 2.04 -4.10
C VAL A 202 -12.11 1.79 -5.22
N PHE A 203 -12.73 0.62 -5.27
CA PHE A 203 -13.69 0.28 -6.33
C PHE A 203 -15.00 1.06 -6.23
N PRO A 204 -15.74 1.00 -5.10
CA PRO A 204 -16.97 1.80 -4.95
C PRO A 204 -16.69 3.30 -4.98
N SER A 205 -15.63 3.81 -4.36
CA SER A 205 -15.34 5.26 -4.36
C SER A 205 -14.91 5.78 -5.72
N LEU A 206 -14.19 5.00 -6.53
CA LEU A 206 -13.85 5.37 -7.91
C LEU A 206 -15.12 5.52 -8.76
N LYS A 207 -16.11 4.62 -8.57
CA LYS A 207 -17.42 4.74 -9.21
C LYS A 207 -18.21 5.94 -8.67
N ASN A 208 -18.36 6.06 -7.36
CA ASN A 208 -19.16 7.10 -6.71
C ASN A 208 -18.64 8.52 -6.97
N SER A 209 -17.33 8.68 -7.19
CA SER A 209 -16.73 9.96 -7.58
C SER A 209 -17.00 10.37 -9.03
N GLY A 210 -17.62 9.50 -9.85
CA GLY A 210 -17.82 9.69 -11.28
C GLY A 210 -16.55 9.55 -12.11
N LYS A 211 -15.39 9.32 -11.48
CA LYS A 211 -14.10 9.20 -12.18
C LYS A 211 -14.01 7.93 -13.02
N LEU A 212 -14.63 6.83 -12.58
CA LEU A 212 -14.72 5.60 -13.37
C LEU A 212 -15.35 5.87 -14.75
N ASP A 213 -16.53 6.48 -14.77
CA ASP A 213 -17.25 6.78 -16.01
C ASP A 213 -16.54 7.83 -16.86
N LEU A 214 -15.91 8.83 -16.23
CA LEU A 214 -15.05 9.80 -16.93
C LEU A 214 -13.93 9.11 -17.70
N PHE A 215 -13.15 8.23 -17.05
CA PHE A 215 -12.02 7.57 -17.70
C PHE A 215 -12.48 6.59 -18.79
N LEU A 216 -13.56 5.85 -18.55
CA LEU A 216 -14.17 5.01 -19.58
C LEU A 216 -14.60 5.83 -20.81
N SER A 217 -15.18 7.01 -20.61
CA SER A 217 -15.57 7.91 -21.71
C SER A 217 -14.39 8.47 -22.52
N GLN A 218 -13.20 8.51 -21.91
CA GLN A 218 -11.95 8.90 -22.55
C GLN A 218 -11.25 7.72 -23.26
N GLY A 219 -11.83 6.52 -23.25
CA GLY A 219 -11.25 5.32 -23.84
C GLY A 219 -10.19 4.63 -22.97
N LYS A 220 -10.14 4.93 -21.66
CA LYS A 220 -9.28 4.21 -20.71
C LYS A 220 -9.86 2.81 -20.47
N GLU A 221 -9.00 1.80 -20.41
CA GLU A 221 -9.39 0.40 -20.18
C GLU A 221 -8.83 -0.17 -18.88
N TYR A 222 -7.66 0.28 -18.43
CA TYR A 222 -6.97 -0.25 -17.24
C TYR A 222 -6.59 0.85 -16.25
N ILE A 223 -6.64 0.51 -14.97
CA ILE A 223 -6.12 1.33 -13.87
C ILE A 223 -4.99 0.58 -13.15
N PHE A 224 -3.84 1.25 -13.00
CA PHE A 224 -2.71 0.78 -12.21
C PHE A 224 -2.77 1.41 -10.82
N VAL A 225 -3.15 0.62 -9.82
CA VAL A 225 -3.27 1.01 -8.41
C VAL A 225 -2.01 0.62 -7.66
N ALA A 226 -1.42 1.56 -6.92
CA ALA A 226 -0.32 1.28 -6.01
C ALA A 226 -0.32 2.22 -4.79
N ASN A 227 0.42 1.87 -3.74
CA ASN A 227 0.61 2.77 -2.60
C ASN A 227 1.40 4.02 -3.03
N SER A 228 1.07 5.19 -2.48
CA SER A 228 1.84 6.42 -2.72
C SER A 228 3.25 6.37 -2.10
N ASP A 229 3.49 5.46 -1.15
CA ASP A 229 4.77 5.25 -0.48
C ASP A 229 5.64 4.12 -1.07
N ASN A 230 5.22 3.51 -2.20
CA ASN A 230 6.03 2.52 -2.93
C ASN A 230 6.72 3.18 -4.14
N LEU A 231 8.02 3.43 -4.00
CA LEU A 231 8.84 4.07 -5.04
C LEU A 231 9.16 3.15 -6.22
N GLY A 232 9.03 1.83 -6.05
CA GLY A 232 9.23 0.84 -7.10
C GLY A 232 8.00 0.67 -8.02
N ALA A 233 6.83 1.19 -7.61
CA ALA A 233 5.58 1.03 -8.34
C ALA A 233 5.46 2.01 -9.52
N ILE A 234 6.29 1.80 -10.55
CA ILE A 234 6.30 2.57 -11.79
C ILE A 234 5.46 1.90 -12.87
N VAL A 235 4.99 2.65 -13.87
CA VAL A 235 4.26 2.09 -15.01
C VAL A 235 5.18 1.13 -15.77
N ASP A 236 4.71 -0.10 -15.97
CA ASP A 236 5.42 -1.13 -16.74
C ASP A 236 4.62 -1.50 -17.99
N LEU A 237 5.17 -1.16 -19.15
CA LEU A 237 4.55 -1.39 -20.45
C LEU A 237 4.48 -2.89 -20.81
N LYS A 238 5.40 -3.69 -20.27
CA LYS A 238 5.44 -5.14 -20.47
C LYS A 238 4.20 -5.78 -19.85
N ILE A 239 3.91 -5.37 -18.62
CA ILE A 239 2.72 -5.78 -17.86
C ILE A 239 1.47 -5.34 -18.61
N LEU A 240 1.34 -4.04 -18.89
CA LEU A 240 0.14 -3.49 -19.54
C LEU A 240 -0.15 -4.17 -20.88
N SER A 241 0.88 -4.39 -21.71
CA SER A 241 0.74 -5.08 -23.00
C SER A 241 0.22 -6.50 -22.83
N HIS A 242 0.73 -7.26 -21.86
CA HIS A 242 0.27 -8.61 -21.57
C HIS A 242 -1.21 -8.65 -21.18
N LEU A 243 -1.64 -7.74 -20.29
CA LEU A 243 -3.02 -7.71 -19.79
C LEU A 243 -4.01 -7.38 -20.91
N VAL A 244 -3.68 -6.41 -21.76
CA VAL A 244 -4.52 -6.03 -22.91
C VAL A 244 -4.64 -7.16 -23.92
N GLN A 245 -3.54 -7.86 -24.23
CA GLN A 245 -3.54 -8.97 -25.20
C GLN A 245 -4.35 -10.18 -24.71
N ASN A 246 -4.18 -10.54 -23.44
CA ASN A 246 -4.84 -11.70 -22.85
C ASN A 246 -6.21 -11.39 -22.24
N LYS A 247 -6.63 -10.12 -22.24
CA LYS A 247 -7.89 -9.65 -21.64
C LYS A 247 -8.03 -10.08 -20.18
N ASN A 248 -6.97 -9.92 -19.40
CA ASN A 248 -7.03 -10.16 -17.95
C ASN A 248 -7.80 -9.02 -17.30
N GLU A 249 -8.85 -9.31 -16.51
CA GLU A 249 -9.59 -8.24 -15.85
C GLU A 249 -8.88 -7.73 -14.57
N TYR A 250 -8.00 -8.53 -13.97
CA TYR A 250 -7.26 -8.18 -12.78
C TYR A 250 -5.88 -8.86 -12.79
N CYS A 251 -4.84 -8.10 -12.48
CA CYS A 251 -3.50 -8.62 -12.21
C CYS A 251 -2.93 -8.04 -10.92
N MET A 252 -2.50 -8.93 -10.02
CA MET A 252 -1.77 -8.55 -8.82
C MET A 252 -0.29 -8.84 -9.01
N GLU A 253 0.56 -7.82 -8.95
CA GLU A 253 1.99 -8.07 -8.89
C GLU A 253 2.33 -8.69 -7.53
N VAL A 254 3.01 -9.82 -7.57
CA VAL A 254 3.57 -10.51 -6.41
C VAL A 254 5.08 -10.52 -6.54
N THR A 255 5.79 -10.65 -5.44
CA THR A 255 7.25 -10.79 -5.48
C THR A 255 7.71 -11.88 -4.51
N PRO A 256 8.92 -12.46 -4.68
CA PRO A 256 9.37 -13.53 -3.79
C PRO A 256 9.45 -13.09 -2.33
N LYS A 257 8.96 -13.93 -1.41
CA LYS A 257 9.04 -13.69 0.04
C LYS A 257 10.48 -13.74 0.51
N THR A 258 10.85 -12.77 1.34
CA THR A 258 12.02 -12.83 2.21
C THR A 258 11.59 -13.15 3.64
N LEU A 259 12.55 -13.32 4.56
CA LEU A 259 12.27 -13.51 5.99
C LEU A 259 11.47 -12.36 6.61
N ALA A 260 11.57 -11.14 6.06
CA ALA A 260 10.80 -9.99 6.50
C ALA A 260 9.32 -10.04 6.05
N ASP A 261 9.00 -10.83 5.03
CA ASP A 261 7.70 -10.82 4.35
C ASP A 261 6.80 -12.01 4.77
N VAL A 262 7.23 -12.83 5.73
CA VAL A 262 6.54 -14.09 6.12
C VAL A 262 5.08 -13.92 6.54
N LYS A 263 4.71 -12.73 7.03
CA LYS A 263 3.35 -12.38 7.44
C LYS A 263 2.47 -11.83 6.31
N GLY A 264 3.06 -11.50 5.15
CA GLY A 264 2.34 -10.90 4.04
C GLY A 264 1.40 -11.90 3.35
N GLY A 265 0.24 -11.40 2.92
CA GLY A 265 -0.73 -12.15 2.13
C GLY A 265 -0.14 -12.71 0.84
N THR A 266 -0.60 -13.89 0.45
CA THR A 266 -0.10 -14.66 -0.71
C THR A 266 -1.25 -14.97 -1.67
N LEU A 267 -0.92 -15.18 -2.95
CA LEU A 267 -1.89 -15.74 -3.90
C LEU A 267 -1.92 -17.25 -3.78
N ILE A 268 -3.13 -17.81 -3.84
CA ILE A 268 -3.40 -19.25 -3.87
C ILE A 268 -4.41 -19.57 -4.97
N SER A 269 -4.40 -20.83 -5.40
CA SER A 269 -5.48 -21.39 -6.22
C SER A 269 -6.49 -22.06 -5.29
N TYR A 270 -7.74 -21.65 -5.36
CA TYR A 270 -8.84 -22.13 -4.52
C TYR A 270 -10.12 -22.21 -5.33
N GLU A 271 -10.73 -23.40 -5.37
CA GLU A 271 -12.00 -23.65 -6.11
C GLU A 271 -11.98 -23.13 -7.57
N GLY A 272 -10.83 -23.30 -8.25
CA GLY A 272 -10.65 -22.94 -9.66
C GLY A 272 -10.40 -21.45 -9.92
N LYS A 273 -10.25 -20.63 -8.88
CA LYS A 273 -9.94 -19.20 -8.98
C LYS A 273 -8.68 -18.84 -8.20
N VAL A 274 -8.02 -17.77 -8.63
CA VAL A 274 -6.98 -17.13 -7.84
C VAL A 274 -7.61 -16.27 -6.75
N GLN A 275 -7.10 -16.36 -5.53
CA GLN A 275 -7.53 -15.50 -4.42
C GLN A 275 -6.36 -15.10 -3.53
N LEU A 276 -6.50 -13.94 -2.88
CA LEU A 276 -5.57 -13.48 -1.86
C LEU A 276 -5.90 -14.15 -0.52
N LEU A 277 -4.94 -14.89 0.02
CA LEU A 277 -5.00 -15.46 1.36
C LEU A 277 -4.24 -14.57 2.32
N GLU A 278 -4.94 -14.01 3.31
CA GLU A 278 -4.36 -13.23 4.40
C GLU A 278 -4.25 -14.06 5.67
N ILE A 279 -3.30 -13.71 6.55
CA ILE A 279 -3.08 -14.45 7.81
C ILE A 279 -4.33 -14.52 8.70
N ALA A 280 -5.20 -13.51 8.65
CA ALA A 280 -6.44 -13.47 9.43
C ALA A 280 -7.48 -14.52 9.00
N GLN A 281 -7.34 -15.09 7.79
CA GLN A 281 -8.21 -16.14 7.25
C GLN A 281 -7.65 -17.54 7.52
N VAL A 282 -6.41 -17.63 8.02
CA VAL A 282 -5.70 -18.89 8.25
C VAL A 282 -6.08 -19.43 9.63
N PRO A 283 -6.59 -20.68 9.73
CA PRO A 283 -6.79 -21.34 11.01
C PRO A 283 -5.51 -21.37 11.84
N ASP A 284 -5.62 -21.18 13.16
CA ASP A 284 -4.47 -21.07 14.07
C ASP A 284 -3.47 -22.25 13.93
N GLU A 285 -3.98 -23.45 13.69
CA GLU A 285 -3.20 -24.68 13.49
C GLU A 285 -2.30 -24.65 12.23
N HIS A 286 -2.62 -23.84 11.23
CA HIS A 286 -1.89 -23.74 9.97
C HIS A 286 -1.08 -22.45 9.81
N VAL A 287 -1.04 -21.59 10.83
CA VAL A 287 -0.31 -20.30 10.79
C VAL A 287 1.20 -20.51 10.57
N SER A 288 1.78 -21.59 11.13
CA SER A 288 3.19 -21.93 10.92
C SER A 288 3.49 -22.31 9.47
N GLU A 289 2.58 -23.05 8.84
CA GLU A 289 2.66 -23.41 7.42
C GLU A 289 2.50 -22.21 6.51
N PHE A 290 1.57 -21.30 6.81
CA PHE A 290 1.38 -20.04 6.08
C PHE A 290 2.65 -19.17 6.07
N LYS A 291 3.36 -19.13 7.21
CA LYS A 291 4.62 -18.38 7.36
C LYS A 291 5.81 -19.07 6.70
N SER A 292 5.67 -20.32 6.26
CA SER A 292 6.74 -21.04 5.58
C SER A 292 6.95 -20.50 4.17
N ILE A 293 8.13 -19.94 3.93
CA ILE A 293 8.58 -19.49 2.61
C ILE A 293 8.81 -20.64 1.62
N GLU A 294 8.89 -21.88 2.10
CA GLU A 294 8.99 -23.05 1.23
C GLU A 294 7.64 -23.40 0.59
N LYS A 295 6.55 -23.23 1.36
CA LYS A 295 5.18 -23.48 0.89
C LYS A 295 4.61 -22.28 0.14
N PHE A 296 4.66 -21.09 0.75
CA PHE A 296 4.15 -19.86 0.16
C PHE A 296 5.31 -18.94 -0.20
N LYS A 297 5.74 -19.04 -1.45
CA LYS A 297 6.99 -18.42 -1.95
C LYS A 297 6.86 -16.96 -2.37
N ILE A 298 5.62 -16.47 -2.51
CA ILE A 298 5.30 -15.14 -3.05
C ILE A 298 4.45 -14.34 -2.06
N PHE A 299 4.46 -13.03 -2.16
CA PHE A 299 3.51 -12.17 -1.44
C PHE A 299 3.04 -11.00 -2.29
N ASN A 300 1.88 -10.47 -1.94
CA ASN A 300 1.25 -9.32 -2.59
C ASN A 300 2.07 -8.03 -2.38
N THR A 301 2.40 -7.34 -3.48
CA THR A 301 3.09 -6.04 -3.46
C THR A 301 2.13 -4.85 -3.29
N ASN A 302 0.82 -5.10 -3.46
CA ASN A 302 -0.25 -4.11 -3.60
C ASN A 302 -0.09 -3.18 -4.82
N ASN A 303 0.68 -3.62 -5.83
CA ASN A 303 0.67 -3.08 -7.18
C ASN A 303 -0.36 -3.88 -8.00
N LEU A 304 -1.49 -3.26 -8.35
CA LEU A 304 -2.67 -3.92 -8.90
C LEU A 304 -3.03 -3.28 -10.23
N TRP A 305 -3.28 -4.09 -11.24
CA TRP A 305 -3.74 -3.65 -12.55
C TRP A 305 -5.14 -4.18 -12.76
N VAL A 306 -6.11 -3.29 -12.96
CA VAL A 306 -7.52 -3.69 -12.96
C VAL A 306 -8.22 -3.09 -14.17
N ASN A 307 -9.05 -3.89 -14.84
CA ASN A 307 -9.84 -3.45 -15.97
C ASN A 307 -11.03 -2.59 -15.49
N LEU A 308 -11.17 -1.39 -16.05
CA LEU A 308 -12.19 -0.42 -15.65
C LEU A 308 -13.62 -0.89 -15.98
N HIS A 309 -13.83 -1.60 -17.10
CA HIS A 309 -15.13 -2.15 -17.44
C HIS A 309 -15.56 -3.24 -16.44
N ALA A 310 -14.61 -4.08 -16.02
CA ALA A 310 -14.84 -5.10 -15.00
C ALA A 310 -15.18 -4.48 -13.64
N ILE A 311 -14.48 -3.40 -13.23
CA ILE A 311 -14.83 -2.64 -12.03
C ILE A 311 -16.28 -2.15 -12.12
N LYS A 312 -16.67 -1.50 -13.22
CA LYS A 312 -18.03 -0.97 -13.39
C LYS A 312 -19.08 -2.08 -13.24
N ARG A 313 -18.89 -3.17 -13.98
CA ARG A 313 -19.76 -4.36 -13.96
C ARG A 313 -19.93 -4.92 -12.54
N LEU A 314 -18.83 -5.16 -11.84
CA LEU A 314 -18.85 -5.82 -10.53
C LEU A 314 -19.37 -4.90 -9.42
N VAL A 315 -19.08 -3.60 -9.46
CA VAL A 315 -19.60 -2.63 -8.48
C VAL A 315 -21.08 -2.35 -8.70
N GLU A 316 -21.56 -2.25 -9.95
CA GLU A 316 -22.99 -2.09 -10.26
C GLU A 316 -23.82 -3.31 -9.88
N ALA A 317 -23.27 -4.51 -10.02
CA ALA A 317 -23.91 -5.74 -9.60
C ALA A 317 -23.78 -6.04 -8.09
N ASP A 318 -23.13 -5.15 -7.31
CA ASP A 318 -22.82 -5.38 -5.89
C ASP A 318 -22.13 -6.75 -5.63
N ALA A 319 -21.26 -7.17 -6.56
CA ALA A 319 -20.64 -8.50 -6.58
C ALA A 319 -19.32 -8.57 -5.80
N LEU A 320 -18.72 -7.42 -5.47
CA LEU A 320 -17.44 -7.34 -4.77
C LEU A 320 -17.59 -7.59 -3.26
N LYS A 321 -17.63 -8.86 -2.88
CA LYS A 321 -17.79 -9.29 -1.48
C LYS A 321 -16.45 -9.67 -0.82
N MET A 322 -15.50 -8.74 -0.79
CA MET A 322 -14.17 -8.97 -0.16
C MET A 322 -14.29 -9.38 1.31
N GLU A 323 -13.30 -10.12 1.79
CA GLU A 323 -13.14 -10.47 3.20
C GLU A 323 -13.02 -9.21 4.07
N ILE A 324 -13.64 -9.28 5.23
CA ILE A 324 -13.72 -8.17 6.18
C ILE A 324 -12.55 -8.28 7.15
N ILE A 325 -11.85 -7.16 7.33
CA ILE A 325 -10.74 -7.02 8.27
C ILE A 325 -11.26 -6.24 9.48
N PRO A 326 -11.59 -6.91 10.60
CA PRO A 326 -11.93 -6.24 11.83
C PRO A 326 -10.65 -5.67 12.48
N ASN A 327 -10.67 -4.39 12.78
CA ASN A 327 -9.57 -3.66 13.40
C ASN A 327 -10.06 -3.06 14.73
N PRO A 328 -9.99 -3.83 15.84
CA PRO A 328 -10.36 -3.32 17.15
C PRO A 328 -9.35 -2.26 17.62
N LYS A 329 -9.86 -1.13 18.10
CA LYS A 329 -9.08 0.01 18.60
C LYS A 329 -9.70 0.59 19.86
N GLU A 330 -9.00 1.55 20.44
CA GLU A 330 -9.49 2.35 21.55
C GLU A 330 -9.35 3.84 21.20
N VAL A 331 -10.41 4.60 21.45
CA VAL A 331 -10.51 6.04 21.18
C VAL A 331 -11.04 6.69 22.45
N ASP A 332 -10.23 7.52 23.10
CA ASP A 332 -10.56 8.17 24.37
C ASP A 332 -11.12 7.22 25.44
N GLY A 333 -10.52 6.02 25.56
CA GLY A 333 -10.94 4.98 26.50
C GLY A 333 -12.14 4.14 26.04
N VAL A 334 -12.74 4.46 24.89
CA VAL A 334 -13.87 3.70 24.31
C VAL A 334 -13.34 2.66 23.34
N LYS A 335 -13.68 1.39 23.59
CA LYS A 335 -13.39 0.30 22.66
C LYS A 335 -14.25 0.42 21.42
N VAL A 336 -13.61 0.49 20.27
CA VAL A 336 -14.25 0.64 18.97
C VAL A 336 -13.80 -0.43 17.99
N LEU A 337 -14.63 -0.67 16.98
CA LEU A 337 -14.38 -1.56 15.87
C LEU A 337 -14.39 -0.76 14.57
N GLN A 338 -13.33 -0.94 13.79
CA GLN A 338 -13.23 -0.50 12.40
C GLN A 338 -13.35 -1.73 11.50
N LEU A 339 -14.19 -1.68 10.48
CA LEU A 339 -14.34 -2.75 9.52
C LEU A 339 -13.80 -2.27 8.18
N GLU A 340 -12.77 -2.96 7.69
CA GLU A 340 -12.09 -2.57 6.47
C GLU A 340 -12.11 -3.71 5.46
N THR A 341 -11.77 -3.42 4.21
CA THR A 341 -11.51 -4.44 3.18
C THR A 341 -10.21 -4.12 2.45
N ALA A 342 -9.61 -5.15 1.84
CA ALA A 342 -8.39 -5.02 1.05
C ALA A 342 -8.70 -5.09 -0.45
N ALA A 343 -8.15 -4.16 -1.24
CA ALA A 343 -8.30 -4.14 -2.70
C ALA A 343 -7.84 -5.44 -3.37
N GLY A 344 -6.78 -6.05 -2.84
CA GLY A 344 -6.25 -7.33 -3.30
C GLY A 344 -7.20 -8.51 -3.13
N ALA A 345 -8.06 -8.49 -2.11
CA ALA A 345 -9.06 -9.53 -1.87
C ALA A 345 -10.14 -9.57 -2.96
N ALA A 346 -10.28 -8.49 -3.73
CA ALA A 346 -11.26 -8.44 -4.81
C ALA A 346 -10.91 -9.34 -6.00
N ILE A 347 -9.64 -9.78 -6.13
CA ILE A 347 -9.14 -10.52 -7.30
C ILE A 347 -10.00 -11.74 -7.69
N LYS A 348 -10.58 -12.44 -6.72
CA LYS A 348 -11.41 -13.64 -6.93
C LYS A 348 -12.76 -13.38 -7.64
N PHE A 349 -13.19 -12.12 -7.69
CA PHE A 349 -14.44 -11.71 -8.35
C PHE A 349 -14.25 -11.35 -9.83
N PHE A 350 -13.01 -11.17 -10.26
CA PHE A 350 -12.66 -10.80 -11.63
C PHE A 350 -12.42 -12.03 -12.50
N ASP A 351 -12.81 -11.94 -13.76
CA ASP A 351 -12.62 -13.00 -14.74
C ASP A 351 -11.19 -12.94 -15.29
N ASN A 352 -10.61 -14.11 -15.57
CA ASN A 352 -9.24 -14.23 -16.10
C ASN A 352 -8.20 -13.45 -15.26
N ALA A 353 -8.39 -13.46 -13.93
CA ALA A 353 -7.50 -12.79 -13.00
C ALA A 353 -6.19 -13.59 -12.82
N ILE A 354 -5.08 -12.88 -12.73
CA ILE A 354 -3.73 -13.47 -12.60
C ILE A 354 -2.91 -12.81 -11.49
N GLY A 355 -1.89 -13.51 -11.04
CA GLY A 355 -0.73 -12.91 -10.40
C GLY A 355 0.39 -12.69 -11.42
N MET A 356 1.32 -11.79 -11.13
CA MET A 356 2.56 -11.68 -11.89
C MET A 356 3.75 -11.56 -10.97
N ASN A 357 4.68 -12.51 -11.05
CA ASN A 357 5.85 -12.57 -10.19
C ASN A 357 6.93 -11.62 -10.70
N VAL A 358 6.98 -10.42 -10.11
CA VAL A 358 7.86 -9.33 -10.52
C VAL A 358 9.15 -9.30 -9.68
N PRO A 359 10.24 -8.74 -10.23
CA PRO A 359 11.43 -8.47 -9.45
C PRO A 359 11.15 -7.51 -8.29
N ARG A 360 11.88 -7.66 -7.18
CA ARG A 360 11.72 -6.83 -5.98
C ARG A 360 12.01 -5.35 -6.21
N SER A 361 12.65 -4.98 -7.33
CA SER A 361 12.80 -3.58 -7.76
C SER A 361 11.46 -2.85 -7.89
N ARG A 362 10.35 -3.56 -8.11
CA ARG A 362 8.99 -2.99 -8.16
C ARG A 362 8.31 -2.87 -6.79
N PHE A 363 8.97 -3.37 -5.74
CA PHE A 363 8.49 -3.33 -4.36
C PHE A 363 9.52 -2.66 -3.45
N LEU A 364 9.47 -1.33 -3.44
CA LEU A 364 10.30 -0.45 -2.61
C LEU A 364 9.42 0.45 -1.73
N PRO A 365 8.64 -0.13 -0.79
CA PRO A 365 7.83 0.63 0.15
C PRO A 365 8.71 1.31 1.21
N VAL A 366 8.31 2.50 1.66
CA VAL A 366 8.91 3.16 2.82
C VAL A 366 7.91 3.12 3.96
N LYS A 367 8.08 2.26 4.96
CA LYS A 367 7.15 2.10 6.10
C LYS A 367 7.69 2.71 7.40
N ALA A 368 9.01 2.75 7.55
CA ALA A 368 9.70 3.37 8.68
C ALA A 368 10.88 4.24 8.20
N THR A 369 11.51 4.96 9.13
CA THR A 369 12.70 5.78 8.84
C THR A 369 13.93 4.94 8.49
N SER A 370 13.97 3.66 8.85
CA SER A 370 14.96 2.69 8.34
C SER A 370 14.86 2.51 6.82
N ASP A 371 13.64 2.45 6.28
CA ASP A 371 13.41 2.36 4.84
C ASP A 371 13.73 3.70 4.15
N LEU A 372 13.45 4.81 4.84
CA LEU A 372 13.80 6.14 4.36
C LEU A 372 15.33 6.29 4.20
N LEU A 373 16.10 5.78 5.16
CA LEU A 373 17.57 5.74 5.09
C LEU A 373 18.06 4.95 3.86
N LEU A 374 17.43 3.82 3.55
CA LEU A 374 17.77 3.03 2.36
C LEU A 374 17.62 3.86 1.08
N VAL A 375 16.46 4.49 0.87
CA VAL A 375 16.16 5.21 -0.39
C VAL A 375 16.86 6.56 -0.50
N GLN A 376 17.23 7.17 0.64
CA GLN A 376 18.02 8.39 0.70
C GLN A 376 19.51 8.18 0.43
N SER A 377 20.01 6.98 0.71
CA SER A 377 21.42 6.67 0.59
C SER A 377 21.92 6.56 -0.86
N ASP A 378 23.22 6.32 -0.97
CA ASP A 378 23.92 5.98 -2.19
C ASP A 378 23.60 4.58 -2.76
N LEU A 379 22.80 3.76 -2.07
CA LEU A 379 22.24 2.52 -2.65
C LEU A 379 21.35 2.81 -3.87
N TYR A 380 20.81 4.02 -3.94
CA TYR A 380 19.98 4.47 -5.05
C TYR A 380 20.48 5.80 -5.58
N THR A 381 20.04 6.11 -6.78
CA THR A 381 20.13 7.43 -7.40
C THR A 381 18.72 7.83 -7.83
N VAL A 382 18.48 9.12 -8.02
CA VAL A 382 17.21 9.61 -8.57
C VAL A 382 17.51 10.24 -9.91
N VAL A 383 16.91 9.69 -10.97
CA VAL A 383 17.02 10.18 -12.35
C VAL A 383 15.59 10.32 -12.87
N ASP A 384 15.20 11.51 -13.30
CA ASP A 384 13.89 11.74 -13.94
C ASP A 384 12.69 11.26 -13.09
N GLY A 385 12.79 11.38 -11.77
CA GLY A 385 11.78 10.91 -10.81
C GLY A 385 11.83 9.42 -10.48
N PHE A 386 12.69 8.64 -11.14
CA PHE A 386 12.87 7.22 -10.89
C PHE A 386 13.95 6.99 -9.84
N VAL A 387 13.64 6.15 -8.85
CA VAL A 387 14.61 5.69 -7.83
C VAL A 387 15.33 4.47 -8.38
N ILE A 388 16.54 4.68 -8.89
CA ILE A 388 17.31 3.68 -9.63
C ILE A 388 18.37 3.08 -8.71
N ARG A 389 18.45 1.75 -8.67
CA ARG A 389 19.48 1.01 -7.94
C ARG A 389 20.87 1.41 -8.43
N ASN A 390 21.76 1.75 -7.51
CA ASN A 390 23.15 2.06 -7.84
C ASN A 390 23.89 0.78 -8.26
N THR A 391 24.47 0.77 -9.46
CA THR A 391 25.21 -0.37 -10.01
C THR A 391 26.53 -0.64 -9.29
N ALA A 392 27.03 0.30 -8.50
CA ALA A 392 28.19 0.09 -7.62
C ALA A 392 27.89 -0.91 -6.48
N ARG A 393 26.61 -1.19 -6.20
CA ARG A 393 26.21 -2.17 -5.20
C ARG A 393 26.39 -3.58 -5.76
N ASN A 394 27.41 -4.28 -5.27
CA ASN A 394 27.67 -5.68 -5.66
C ASN A 394 26.56 -6.65 -5.21
N ASN A 395 25.99 -6.45 -4.02
CA ASN A 395 24.94 -7.32 -3.49
C ASN A 395 23.54 -6.80 -3.93
N PRO A 396 22.77 -7.56 -4.72
CA PRO A 396 21.45 -7.11 -5.19
C PRO A 396 20.45 -6.87 -4.04
N ALA A 397 20.64 -7.47 -2.88
CA ALA A 397 19.80 -7.25 -1.70
C ALA A 397 20.09 -5.91 -1.00
N ASN A 398 19.05 -5.31 -0.42
CA ASN A 398 19.20 -4.21 0.53
C ASN A 398 19.86 -4.70 1.83
N PRO A 399 20.67 -3.88 2.51
CA PRO A 399 21.07 -4.15 3.88
C PRO A 399 19.87 -4.14 4.82
N THR A 400 19.95 -4.90 5.90
CA THR A 400 18.97 -4.85 6.99
C THR A 400 19.29 -3.64 7.89
N ILE A 401 18.32 -2.76 8.11
CA ILE A 401 18.49 -1.58 8.95
C ILE A 401 17.45 -1.60 10.08
N GLU A 402 17.93 -1.60 11.32
CA GLU A 402 17.13 -1.44 12.52
C GLU A 402 17.54 -0.15 13.24
N LEU A 403 16.65 0.85 13.26
CA LEU A 403 16.86 2.08 14.00
C LEU A 403 15.96 2.10 15.24
N GLY A 404 16.53 2.50 16.38
CA GLY A 404 15.85 2.62 17.66
C GLY A 404 14.69 3.62 17.64
N PRO A 405 13.84 3.62 18.69
CA PRO A 405 12.68 4.50 18.80
C PRO A 405 13.03 5.99 18.69
N GLU A 406 14.26 6.39 19.02
CA GLU A 406 14.79 7.74 18.89
C GLU A 406 14.76 8.27 17.44
N PHE A 407 14.85 7.37 16.46
CA PHE A 407 14.81 7.66 15.02
C PHE A 407 13.41 7.49 14.41
N LYS A 408 12.39 7.10 15.19
CA LYS A 408 11.07 6.75 14.64
C LYS A 408 10.38 7.92 13.94
N LYS A 409 10.53 9.13 14.47
CA LYS A 409 9.94 10.35 13.88
C LYS A 409 10.89 10.92 12.81
N VAL A 410 10.36 11.32 11.66
CA VAL A 410 11.15 11.90 10.56
C VAL A 410 11.99 13.09 11.03
N SER A 411 11.42 13.99 11.84
CA SER A 411 12.15 15.15 12.39
C SER A 411 13.39 14.74 13.19
N ASN A 412 13.29 13.67 13.98
CA ASN A 412 14.39 13.18 14.81
C ASN A 412 15.39 12.39 13.98
N PHE A 413 14.90 11.59 13.03
CA PHE A 413 15.75 10.89 12.08
C PHE A 413 16.63 11.88 11.31
N LEU A 414 16.04 12.92 10.73
CA LEU A 414 16.77 13.95 9.97
C LEU A 414 17.75 14.72 10.86
N SER A 415 17.37 15.08 12.10
CA SER A 415 18.28 15.82 12.99
C SER A 415 19.48 14.98 13.46
N ARG A 416 19.33 13.65 13.53
CA ARG A 416 20.38 12.72 13.97
C ARG A 416 21.38 12.36 12.87
N PHE A 417 21.10 12.66 11.61
CA PHE A 417 22.04 12.48 10.50
C PHE A 417 22.40 13.84 9.89
N LYS A 418 23.58 14.37 10.24
CA LYS A 418 24.06 15.64 9.65
C LYS A 418 24.20 15.56 8.13
N SER A 419 24.55 14.38 7.61
CA SER A 419 24.29 13.96 6.24
C SER A 419 23.92 12.48 6.23
N ILE A 420 23.24 12.02 5.18
CA ILE A 420 22.98 10.59 4.99
C ILE A 420 24.31 9.85 4.78
N PRO A 421 24.61 8.80 5.55
CA PRO A 421 25.85 8.05 5.40
C PRO A 421 25.89 7.26 4.10
N SER A 422 27.10 7.04 3.59
CA SER A 422 27.35 6.05 2.53
C SER A 422 27.11 4.65 3.11
N ILE A 423 26.22 3.87 2.50
CA ILE A 423 25.89 2.49 2.91
C ILE A 423 25.94 1.51 1.74
N ILE A 424 26.60 1.89 0.64
CA ILE A 424 26.76 1.06 -0.57
C ILE A 424 27.42 -0.31 -0.28
N GLU A 425 28.29 -0.40 0.72
CA GLU A 425 29.00 -1.61 1.16
C GLU A 425 28.42 -2.21 2.46
N LEU A 426 27.26 -1.74 2.94
CA LEU A 426 26.65 -2.22 4.18
C LEU A 426 25.92 -3.56 3.99
N ASP A 427 26.01 -4.45 4.97
CA ASP A 427 25.19 -5.67 5.06
C ASP A 427 24.08 -5.52 6.11
N SER A 428 24.41 -4.97 7.28
CA SER A 428 23.41 -4.70 8.32
C SER A 428 23.82 -3.53 9.21
N LEU A 429 22.85 -2.71 9.61
CA LEU A 429 22.98 -1.65 10.60
C LEU A 429 21.95 -1.84 11.70
N LYS A 430 22.41 -1.83 12.96
CA LYS A 430 21.54 -1.73 14.13
C LYS A 430 21.96 -0.57 15.01
N VAL A 431 21.03 0.34 15.31
CA VAL A 431 21.28 1.52 16.14
C VAL A 431 20.29 1.56 17.29
N THR A 432 20.77 1.61 18.53
CA THR A 432 19.94 1.71 19.73
C THR A 432 20.43 2.81 20.67
N GLY A 433 19.50 3.57 21.26
CA GLY A 433 19.79 4.65 22.20
C GLY A 433 20.09 6.00 21.53
N ASP A 434 20.63 6.94 22.30
CA ASP A 434 20.85 8.33 21.87
C ASP A 434 22.12 8.48 21.00
N VAL A 435 21.99 8.10 19.73
CA VAL A 435 23.07 8.11 18.74
C VAL A 435 22.88 9.23 17.71
N TRP A 436 23.97 9.91 17.36
CA TRP A 436 24.04 11.00 16.39
C TRP A 436 25.17 10.75 15.40
N PHE A 437 24.97 11.11 14.13
CA PHE A 437 25.91 10.90 13.04
C PHE A 437 26.35 12.23 12.44
N GLY A 438 27.66 12.40 12.33
CA GLY A 438 28.31 13.48 11.61
C GLY A 438 28.09 13.43 10.09
N ALA A 439 28.70 14.38 9.39
CA ALA A 439 28.66 14.48 7.94
C ALA A 439 29.70 13.55 7.30
N GLY A 440 29.39 12.99 6.12
CA GLY A 440 30.34 12.18 5.35
C GLY A 440 30.71 10.83 5.98
N VAL A 441 29.87 10.28 6.86
CA VAL A 441 30.07 8.96 7.47
C VAL A 441 29.89 7.85 6.42
N ALA A 442 30.69 6.78 6.50
CA ALA A 442 30.54 5.57 5.69
C ALA A 442 30.41 4.32 6.58
N LEU A 443 29.41 3.49 6.29
CA LEU A 443 29.14 2.25 7.03
C LEU A 443 29.30 1.04 6.10
N LYS A 444 30.04 0.03 6.55
CA LYS A 444 30.42 -1.15 5.74
C LYS A 444 30.24 -2.45 6.53
N GLY A 445 29.87 -3.53 5.84
CA GLY A 445 29.70 -4.84 6.47
C GLY A 445 28.62 -4.83 7.56
N LYS A 446 28.91 -5.38 8.73
CA LYS A 446 27.96 -5.46 9.86
C LYS A 446 28.29 -4.43 10.93
N VAL A 447 27.41 -3.45 11.13
CA VAL A 447 27.59 -2.38 12.12
C VAL A 447 26.50 -2.41 13.18
N THR A 448 26.89 -2.40 14.45
CA THR A 448 25.97 -2.22 15.59
C THR A 448 26.45 -1.05 16.44
N ILE A 449 25.57 -0.10 16.73
CA ILE A 449 25.87 1.06 17.59
C ILE A 449 24.84 1.09 18.70
N ASN A 450 25.30 0.94 19.94
CA ASN A 450 24.46 0.85 21.11
C ASN A 450 24.90 1.88 22.16
N ALA A 451 24.15 2.97 22.25
CA ALA A 451 24.30 3.93 23.33
C ALA A 451 23.59 3.38 24.58
N LYS A 452 24.36 3.08 25.63
CA LYS A 452 23.82 2.67 26.95
C LYS A 452 22.89 3.74 27.52
N SER A 453 22.03 3.34 28.45
CA SER A 453 21.08 4.25 29.10
C SER A 453 21.76 5.51 29.64
N ALA A 454 21.25 6.68 29.26
CA ALA A 454 21.77 8.03 29.56
C ALA A 454 23.11 8.42 28.90
N ALA A 455 23.72 7.56 28.07
CA ALA A 455 24.88 7.92 27.26
C ALA A 455 24.45 8.49 25.90
N LYS A 456 25.14 9.54 25.44
CA LYS A 456 25.03 10.07 24.09
C LYS A 456 26.25 9.63 23.29
N LEU A 457 26.05 9.07 22.10
CA LEU A 457 27.13 8.72 21.17
C LEU A 457 27.07 9.61 19.94
N GLU A 458 28.20 10.22 19.59
CA GLU A 458 28.35 11.05 18.41
C GLU A 458 29.41 10.44 17.49
N VAL A 459 28.98 9.91 16.35
CA VAL A 459 29.89 9.44 15.30
C VAL A 459 30.45 10.67 14.57
N PRO A 460 31.78 10.88 14.53
CA PRO A 460 32.37 12.11 14.03
C PRO A 460 32.24 12.24 12.50
N ASP A 461 32.41 13.47 12.01
CA ASP A 461 32.45 13.76 10.57
C ASP A 461 33.54 12.92 9.88
N GLY A 462 33.20 12.32 8.74
CA GLY A 462 34.11 11.50 7.93
C GLY A 462 34.42 10.10 8.46
N ALA A 463 33.79 9.67 9.56
CA ALA A 463 34.05 8.35 10.14
C ALA A 463 33.73 7.21 9.17
N VAL A 464 34.60 6.19 9.13
CA VAL A 464 34.38 4.94 8.39
C VAL A 464 34.29 3.80 9.38
N ILE A 465 33.10 3.19 9.49
CA ILE A 465 32.83 2.10 10.43
C ILE A 465 32.57 0.83 9.61
N ALA A 466 33.42 -0.18 9.78
CA ALA A 466 33.36 -1.44 9.05
C ALA A 466 33.41 -2.62 10.03
N ASP A 467 32.44 -3.52 9.95
CA ASP A 467 32.40 -4.78 10.72
C ASP A 467 32.68 -4.61 12.23
N LYS A 468 32.00 -3.64 12.85
CA LYS A 468 32.30 -3.16 14.21
C LYS A 468 31.05 -2.99 15.06
N GLU A 469 31.20 -3.28 16.34
CA GLU A 469 30.23 -2.97 17.39
C GLU A 469 30.76 -1.79 18.24
N ILE A 470 29.93 -0.77 18.44
CA ILE A 470 30.24 0.44 19.20
C ILE A 470 29.27 0.48 20.40
N ASN A 471 29.81 0.35 21.62
CA ASN A 471 29.04 0.35 22.88
C ASN A 471 29.34 1.56 23.78
N GLY A 472 30.31 2.39 23.39
CA GLY A 472 30.78 3.57 24.11
C GLY A 472 31.52 4.54 23.21
N ALA A 473 31.85 5.72 23.72
CA ALA A 473 32.59 6.74 22.98
C ALA A 473 34.04 6.32 22.70
N GLU A 474 34.59 5.45 23.56
CA GLU A 474 35.88 4.79 23.43
C GLU A 474 35.97 3.86 22.20
N ASP A 475 34.84 3.41 21.67
CA ASP A 475 34.77 2.52 20.52
C ASP A 475 34.64 3.28 19.19
N ILE A 476 34.52 4.61 19.19
CA ILE A 476 34.25 5.42 17.99
C ILE A 476 35.52 5.71 17.21
#